data_AF-U1Q3W4-F1
#
_entry.id   AF-U1Q3W4-F1
#
_cell.length_a   1.000
_cell.length_b   1.000
_cell.length_c   1.000
_cell.angle_alpha   90.00
_cell.angle_beta   90.00
_cell.angle_gamma   90.00
#
_symmetry.space_group_name_H-M   'P 1'
#
loop_
_entity.id
_entity.type
_entity.pdbx_description
1 polymer ?
#
loop_
_entity_poly.entity_id
_entity_poly.type
_entity_poly.pdbx_seq_one_letter_code
_entity_poly.pdbx_strand_id
1 'polypeptide(L)'
;MRLRYRLYALSACLVLASCLSTVKGEKHKHFWDGRKDFEKRQTLEAYKRDTLPAIEKFQTRLSQAGAGVFKRDGGVSDRSCGKNNVGREYWNSGGRGRNIDAAIAIKYGDQILVPAGFTKKVVKKYDNGDVALSWYNVGDGGFVSVIITANTATAFGTTGIHYVSGCRPTDGSTTPPPSPVPTEEWTAPEPLTPGTAPPSAQTPTDAQTPS
;
A
#
# COMPACT_ATOMS: atom_id res chain seq x y z
N MET A 1 68.21 -40.74 -28.27
CA MET A 1 67.52 -41.92 -27.71
C MET A 1 66.02 -41.82 -28.03
N ARG A 2 65.50 -42.77 -28.81
CA ARG A 2 64.05 -43.01 -29.01
C ARG A 2 63.47 -43.70 -27.76
N LEU A 3 62.14 -43.91 -27.78
CA LEU A 3 61.28 -44.75 -26.91
C LEU A 3 60.72 -43.99 -25.68
N ARG A 4 59.41 -43.89 -25.38
CA ARG A 4 58.18 -44.66 -25.70
C ARG A 4 56.93 -43.75 -25.48
N TYR A 5 55.99 -43.67 -26.43
CA TYR A 5 54.61 -44.24 -26.39
C TYR A 5 53.66 -43.53 -25.40
N ARG A 6 52.37 -43.26 -25.65
CA ARG A 6 51.43 -43.49 -26.76
C ARG A 6 50.12 -42.76 -26.38
N LEU A 7 49.46 -42.20 -27.40
CA LEU A 7 48.02 -42.30 -27.72
C LEU A 7 46.97 -42.16 -26.59
N TYR A 8 46.14 -41.10 -26.69
CA TYR A 8 44.66 -41.08 -26.58
C TYR A 8 44.25 -39.67 -27.08
N ALA A 9 43.90 -39.40 -28.35
CA ALA A 9 42.67 -39.74 -29.05
C ALA A 9 41.39 -39.52 -28.22
N LEU A 10 40.69 -38.40 -28.48
CA LEU A 10 39.24 -38.12 -28.31
C LEU A 10 39.07 -36.58 -28.45
N SER A 11 38.87 -36.01 -29.63
CA SER A 11 37.57 -35.92 -30.33
C SER A 11 36.41 -35.60 -29.40
N ALA A 12 36.05 -34.31 -29.31
CA ALA A 12 34.67 -33.87 -29.16
C ALA A 12 34.57 -32.38 -29.54
N CYS A 13 33.91 -32.12 -30.67
CA CYS A 13 33.38 -30.81 -31.02
C CYS A 13 32.58 -30.25 -29.84
N LEU A 14 33.12 -29.25 -29.15
CA LEU A 14 32.33 -28.43 -28.23
C LEU A 14 31.47 -27.51 -29.09
N VAL A 15 30.30 -28.05 -29.43
CA VAL A 15 29.14 -27.28 -29.88
C VAL A 15 28.95 -26.17 -28.86
N LEU A 16 29.22 -24.93 -29.28
CA LEU A 16 28.71 -23.74 -28.63
C LEU A 16 27.18 -23.79 -28.80
N ALA A 17 26.53 -24.61 -27.98
CA ALA A 17 25.14 -24.43 -27.64
C ALA A 17 25.13 -23.12 -26.86
N SER A 18 25.01 -22.02 -27.60
CA SER A 18 24.52 -20.77 -27.07
C SER A 18 23.23 -21.12 -26.35
N CYS A 19 23.31 -21.23 -25.02
CA CYS A 19 22.16 -21.08 -24.17
C CYS A 19 21.68 -19.65 -24.42
N LEU A 20 20.89 -19.51 -25.48
CA LEU A 20 19.94 -18.44 -25.65
C LEU A 20 18.98 -18.62 -24.48
N SER A 21 19.37 -18.10 -23.32
CA SER A 21 18.44 -17.82 -22.24
C SER A 21 17.53 -16.74 -22.79
N THR A 22 16.55 -17.17 -23.58
CA THR A 22 15.36 -16.38 -23.83
C THR A 22 14.71 -16.20 -22.47
N VAL A 23 15.08 -15.13 -21.77
CA VAL A 23 14.28 -14.54 -20.70
C VAL A 23 13.03 -13.98 -21.39
N LYS A 24 12.18 -14.90 -21.83
CA LYS A 24 10.93 -14.60 -22.51
C LYS A 24 9.94 -14.29 -21.41
N GLY A 25 9.82 -13.02 -21.05
CA GLY A 25 8.55 -12.48 -20.56
C GLY A 25 8.45 -12.00 -19.12
N GLU A 26 9.49 -11.44 -18.51
CA GLU A 26 9.26 -10.56 -17.36
C GLU A 26 8.98 -9.14 -17.84
N LYS A 27 7.79 -8.93 -18.43
CA LYS A 27 7.21 -7.59 -18.49
C LYS A 27 7.06 -7.11 -17.05
N HIS A 28 7.61 -5.93 -16.75
CA HIS A 28 7.71 -5.31 -15.43
C HIS A 28 6.60 -5.74 -14.47
N LYS A 29 6.90 -6.68 -13.55
CA LYS A 29 6.02 -6.98 -12.42
C LYS A 29 5.96 -5.73 -11.55
N HIS A 30 4.77 -5.21 -11.28
CA HIS A 30 4.63 -4.11 -10.35
C HIS A 30 5.14 -4.53 -8.98
N PHE A 31 5.67 -3.61 -8.17
CA PHE A 31 6.22 -3.97 -6.85
C PHE A 31 5.15 -4.54 -5.89
N TRP A 32 3.88 -4.34 -6.23
CA TRP A 32 2.71 -4.85 -5.53
C TRP A 32 2.09 -6.09 -6.21
N ASP A 33 2.76 -6.72 -7.18
CA ASP A 33 2.25 -7.96 -7.77
C ASP A 33 2.30 -9.15 -6.81
N GLY A 34 1.25 -9.97 -6.86
CA GLY A 34 1.15 -11.20 -6.08
C GLY A 34 2.07 -12.30 -6.60
N ARG A 35 2.57 -13.14 -5.69
CA ARG A 35 3.37 -14.33 -6.02
C ARG A 35 2.54 -15.47 -6.59
N LYS A 36 1.24 -15.54 -6.26
CA LYS A 36 0.35 -16.56 -6.83
C LYS A 36 0.20 -16.33 -8.34
N ASP A 37 0.10 -17.45 -9.07
CA ASP A 37 -0.36 -17.44 -10.46
C ASP A 37 -1.66 -16.66 -10.56
N PHE A 38 -1.83 -15.89 -11.64
CA PHE A 38 -2.94 -14.94 -11.78
C PHE A 38 -4.31 -15.60 -11.52
N GLU A 39 -4.60 -16.75 -12.12
CA GLU A 39 -5.86 -17.49 -11.95
C GLU A 39 -6.10 -18.02 -10.53
N LYS A 40 -5.05 -18.12 -9.71
CA LYS A 40 -5.13 -18.60 -8.32
C LYS A 40 -5.24 -17.46 -7.31
N ARG A 41 -5.19 -16.21 -7.77
CA ARG A 41 -5.37 -15.05 -6.90
C ARG A 41 -6.85 -14.94 -6.53
N GLN A 42 -7.13 -14.44 -5.33
CA GLN A 42 -8.48 -14.03 -4.95
C GLN A 42 -9.03 -13.05 -5.99
N THR A 43 -10.26 -13.29 -6.43
CA THR A 43 -10.96 -12.49 -7.44
C THR A 43 -11.16 -11.06 -6.98
N LEU A 44 -11.37 -10.13 -7.92
CA LEU A 44 -11.66 -8.73 -7.56
C LEU A 44 -12.94 -8.64 -6.71
N GLU A 45 -13.92 -9.47 -7.02
CA GLU A 45 -15.20 -9.53 -6.33
C GLU A 45 -15.02 -10.01 -4.88
N ALA A 46 -14.26 -11.09 -4.69
CA ALA A 46 -13.90 -11.56 -3.36
C ALA A 46 -13.03 -10.55 -2.60
N TYR A 47 -12.13 -9.83 -3.27
CA TYR A 47 -11.37 -8.76 -2.65
C TYR A 47 -12.29 -7.66 -2.10
N LYS A 48 -13.27 -7.21 -2.88
CA LYS A 48 -14.23 -6.17 -2.45
C LYS A 48 -15.15 -6.64 -1.31
N ARG A 49 -15.51 -7.92 -1.28
CA ARG A 49 -16.37 -8.48 -0.24
C ARG A 49 -15.63 -8.78 1.07
N ASP A 50 -14.40 -9.31 0.97
CA ASP A 50 -13.74 -9.95 2.13
C ASP A 50 -12.53 -9.12 2.61
N THR A 51 -11.80 -8.47 1.70
CA THR A 51 -10.53 -7.78 2.01
C THR A 51 -10.70 -6.28 2.16
N LEU A 52 -11.43 -5.64 1.23
CA LEU A 52 -11.67 -4.19 1.26
C LEU A 52 -12.31 -3.71 2.58
N PRO A 53 -13.30 -4.42 3.17
CA PRO A 53 -13.88 -3.98 4.45
C PRO A 53 -12.87 -3.98 5.60
N ALA A 54 -11.84 -4.83 5.57
CA ALA A 54 -10.78 -4.79 6.56
C ALA A 54 -9.91 -3.53 6.42
N ILE A 55 -9.65 -3.09 5.19
CA ILE A 55 -8.92 -1.84 4.92
C ILE A 55 -9.75 -0.62 5.37
N GLU A 56 -11.05 -0.61 5.07
CA GLU A 56 -11.97 0.45 5.50
C GLU A 56 -12.11 0.49 7.04
N LYS A 57 -12.15 -0.68 7.69
CA LYS A 57 -12.09 -0.80 9.15
C LYS A 57 -10.78 -0.24 9.72
N PHE A 58 -9.65 -0.50 9.06
CA PHE A 58 -8.36 0.07 9.45
C PHE A 58 -8.39 1.60 9.35
N GLN A 59 -8.85 2.17 8.24
CA GLN A 59 -9.01 3.62 8.08
C GLN A 59 -9.93 4.22 9.17
N THR A 60 -11.04 3.54 9.48
CA THR A 60 -11.95 3.93 10.55
C THR A 60 -11.25 3.96 11.91
N ARG A 61 -10.39 2.97 12.20
CA ARG A 61 -9.61 2.95 13.44
C ARG A 61 -8.57 4.07 13.50
N LEU A 62 -7.93 4.43 12.38
CA LEU A 62 -7.03 5.59 12.33
C LEU A 62 -7.79 6.89 12.63
N SER A 63 -8.98 7.05 12.04
CA SER A 63 -9.86 8.20 12.29
C SER A 63 -10.19 8.35 13.77
N GLN A 64 -10.66 7.27 14.40
CA GLN A 64 -10.98 7.22 15.83
C GLN A 64 -9.77 7.44 16.74
N ALA A 65 -8.57 7.14 16.26
CA ALA A 65 -7.33 7.28 17.02
C ALA A 65 -6.68 8.67 16.91
N GLY A 66 -7.37 9.64 16.30
CA GLY A 66 -6.94 11.04 16.26
C GLY A 66 -6.71 11.60 14.86
N ALA A 67 -6.72 10.76 13.81
CA ALA A 67 -6.62 11.26 12.43
C ALA A 67 -7.89 12.03 12.02
N GLY A 68 -9.01 11.83 12.72
CA GLY A 68 -10.29 12.43 12.38
C GLY A 68 -10.85 11.89 11.06
N VAL A 69 -11.91 12.53 10.57
CA VAL A 69 -12.52 12.14 9.30
C VAL A 69 -11.52 12.40 8.17
N PHE A 70 -11.19 11.36 7.42
CA PHE A 70 -10.32 11.46 6.26
C PHE A 70 -11.06 12.22 5.16
N LYS A 71 -10.41 13.26 4.63
CA LYS A 71 -10.86 13.97 3.43
C LYS A 71 -10.24 13.34 2.19
N ARG A 72 -10.95 13.39 1.07
CA ARG A 72 -10.55 12.75 -0.19
C ARG A 72 -9.30 13.41 -0.76
N ASP A 73 -8.32 12.60 -1.14
CA ASP A 73 -7.10 13.04 -1.85
C ASP A 73 -7.12 12.65 -3.33
N GLY A 74 -8.03 11.75 -3.73
CA GLY A 74 -8.27 11.39 -5.12
C GLY A 74 -9.43 10.42 -5.32
N GLY A 75 -9.50 9.81 -6.50
CA GLY A 75 -10.63 8.95 -6.89
C GLY A 75 -10.47 7.48 -6.49
N VAL A 76 -11.60 6.78 -6.55
CA VAL A 76 -11.69 5.32 -6.55
C VAL A 76 -11.97 4.85 -7.97
N SER A 77 -11.28 3.81 -8.44
CA SER A 77 -11.49 3.27 -9.80
C SER A 77 -11.12 1.81 -9.92
N ASP A 78 -11.84 1.07 -10.77
CA ASP A 78 -11.43 -0.26 -11.22
C ASP A 78 -10.73 -0.15 -12.58
N ARG A 79 -9.48 -0.60 -12.67
CA ARG A 79 -8.67 -0.54 -13.89
C ARG A 79 -8.44 -1.93 -14.46
N SER A 80 -8.29 -2.02 -15.78
CA SER A 80 -7.89 -3.27 -16.44
C SER A 80 -6.39 -3.50 -16.25
N CYS A 81 -6.00 -4.76 -16.07
CA CYS A 81 -4.62 -5.13 -15.81
C CYS A 81 -4.30 -6.54 -16.36
N GLY A 82 -3.04 -6.93 -16.26
CA GLY A 82 -2.56 -8.23 -16.70
C GLY A 82 -2.42 -8.35 -18.22
N LYS A 83 -1.95 -9.51 -18.68
CA LYS A 83 -1.76 -9.76 -20.10
C LYS A 83 -3.13 -9.79 -20.80
N ASN A 84 -3.27 -9.04 -21.89
CA ASN A 84 -4.52 -8.93 -22.66
C ASN A 84 -5.71 -8.34 -21.86
N ASN A 85 -5.46 -7.58 -20.79
CA ASN A 85 -6.50 -6.89 -20.00
C ASN A 85 -7.55 -7.84 -19.38
N VAL A 86 -7.17 -9.10 -19.13
CA VAL A 86 -8.07 -10.12 -18.57
C VAL A 86 -8.34 -9.92 -17.07
N GLY A 87 -7.49 -9.15 -16.38
CA GLY A 87 -7.63 -8.86 -14.96
C GLY A 87 -8.17 -7.47 -14.68
N ARG A 88 -8.57 -7.29 -13.43
CA ARG A 88 -9.00 -5.99 -12.89
C ARG A 88 -8.28 -5.70 -11.58
N GLU A 89 -8.08 -4.41 -11.30
CA GLU A 89 -7.52 -3.94 -10.03
C GLU A 89 -8.34 -2.76 -9.51
N TYR A 90 -8.61 -2.77 -8.20
CA TYR A 90 -9.26 -1.68 -7.49
C TYR A 90 -8.21 -0.73 -6.94
N TRP A 91 -8.35 0.55 -7.27
CA TRP A 91 -7.52 1.64 -6.79
C TRP A 91 -8.32 2.56 -5.90
N ASN A 92 -7.79 2.85 -4.72
CA ASN A 92 -8.19 4.02 -3.95
C ASN A 92 -6.99 4.96 -3.84
N SER A 93 -7.09 6.10 -4.54
CA SER A 93 -6.05 7.14 -4.57
C SER A 93 -5.80 7.78 -3.20
N GLY A 94 -6.73 7.57 -2.26
CA GLY A 94 -6.51 7.80 -0.85
C GLY A 94 -7.31 8.91 -0.23
N GLY A 95 -7.02 9.15 1.05
CA GLY A 95 -7.52 10.28 1.80
C GLY A 95 -6.50 10.75 2.84
N ARG A 96 -6.70 11.95 3.36
CA ARG A 96 -5.85 12.58 4.38
C ARG A 96 -6.65 12.96 5.62
N GLY A 97 -6.12 12.59 6.77
CA GLY A 97 -6.54 13.05 8.09
C GLY A 97 -5.42 13.81 8.80
N ARG A 98 -5.67 14.18 10.06
CA ARG A 98 -4.69 14.77 10.98
C ARG A 98 -3.55 13.78 11.24
N ASN A 99 -2.39 14.32 11.60
CA ASN A 99 -1.24 13.52 12.05
C ASN A 99 -1.60 12.64 13.26
N ILE A 100 -1.09 11.42 13.28
CA ILE A 100 -1.09 10.49 14.43
C ILE A 100 0.29 9.87 14.60
N ASP A 101 0.55 9.28 15.76
CA ASP A 101 1.77 8.51 16.01
C ASP A 101 1.83 7.26 15.09
N ALA A 102 2.98 7.04 14.45
CA ALA A 102 3.23 5.88 13.61
C ALA A 102 3.07 4.54 14.36
N ALA A 103 3.36 4.48 15.65
CA ALA A 103 3.16 3.29 16.47
C ALA A 103 1.67 2.92 16.57
N ILE A 104 0.77 3.90 16.61
CA ILE A 104 -0.68 3.68 16.59
C ILE A 104 -1.11 3.09 15.25
N ALA A 105 -0.62 3.66 14.15
CA ALA A 105 -0.90 3.14 12.80
C ALA A 105 -0.37 1.71 12.62
N ILE A 106 0.84 1.42 13.11
CA ILE A 106 1.42 0.08 13.07
C ILE A 106 0.57 -0.92 13.86
N LYS A 107 0.19 -0.57 15.10
CA LYS A 107 -0.63 -1.43 15.97
C LYS A 107 -1.93 -1.84 15.27
N TYR A 108 -2.69 -0.89 14.74
CA TYR A 108 -3.97 -1.20 14.09
C TYR A 108 -3.79 -1.89 12.74
N GLY A 109 -2.75 -1.52 11.98
CA GLY A 109 -2.42 -2.17 10.71
C GLY A 109 -2.11 -3.64 10.92
N ASP A 110 -1.29 -3.99 11.91
CA ASP A 110 -0.97 -5.37 12.22
C ASP A 110 -2.20 -6.15 12.74
N GLN A 111 -3.03 -5.53 13.58
CA GLN A 111 -4.23 -6.18 14.12
C GLN A 111 -5.32 -6.45 13.07
N ILE A 112 -5.41 -5.63 12.02
CA ILE A 112 -6.54 -5.65 11.07
C ILE A 112 -6.12 -6.17 9.71
N LEU A 113 -4.99 -5.71 9.17
CA LEU A 113 -4.56 -6.02 7.81
C LEU A 113 -3.84 -7.37 7.70
N VAL A 114 -3.11 -7.78 8.74
CA VAL A 114 -2.41 -9.09 8.73
C VAL A 114 -3.41 -10.25 8.64
N PRO A 115 -4.48 -10.32 9.46
CA PRO A 115 -5.53 -11.33 9.29
C PRO A 115 -6.24 -11.27 7.92
N ALA A 116 -6.28 -10.10 7.28
CA ALA A 116 -6.81 -9.91 5.94
C ALA A 116 -5.82 -10.29 4.80
N GLY A 117 -4.65 -10.83 5.14
CA GLY A 117 -3.66 -11.35 4.18
C GLY A 117 -2.50 -10.41 3.86
N PHE A 118 -2.43 -9.20 4.42
CA PHE A 118 -1.33 -8.27 4.19
C PHE A 118 -0.15 -8.52 5.15
N THR A 119 0.62 -9.57 4.87
CA THR A 119 1.59 -10.15 5.81
C THR A 119 3.00 -9.55 5.75
N LYS A 120 3.40 -8.91 4.64
CA LYS A 120 4.70 -8.24 4.57
C LYS A 120 4.53 -6.77 4.94
N LYS A 121 5.14 -6.37 6.06
CA LYS A 121 5.20 -4.98 6.51
C LYS A 121 6.53 -4.33 6.12
N VAL A 122 6.48 -3.09 5.67
CA VAL A 122 7.64 -2.23 5.42
C VAL A 122 7.43 -0.93 6.19
N VAL A 123 8.47 -0.50 6.91
CA VAL A 123 8.51 0.77 7.64
C VAL A 123 9.71 1.55 7.13
N LYS A 124 9.49 2.76 6.62
CA LYS A 124 10.53 3.69 6.21
C LYS A 124 10.38 4.97 7.02
N LYS A 125 11.45 5.38 7.68
CA LYS A 125 11.55 6.66 8.39
C LYS A 125 12.47 7.56 7.59
N TYR A 126 12.08 8.82 7.43
CA TYR A 126 12.81 9.82 6.68
C TYR A 126 13.40 10.88 7.61
N ASP A 127 14.49 11.52 7.18
CA ASP A 127 15.20 12.52 8.01
C ASP A 127 14.35 13.75 8.32
N ASN A 128 13.36 14.06 7.48
CA ASN A 128 12.38 15.12 7.72
C ASN A 128 11.30 14.75 8.75
N GLY A 129 11.39 13.56 9.36
CA GLY A 129 10.43 13.06 10.34
C GLY A 129 9.24 12.31 9.76
N ASP A 130 9.11 12.22 8.44
CA ASP A 130 8.03 11.48 7.81
C ASP A 130 8.20 9.97 8.04
N VAL A 131 7.08 9.25 8.09
CA VAL A 131 7.04 7.79 8.20
C VAL A 131 6.13 7.22 7.13
N ALA A 132 6.68 6.37 6.26
CA ALA A 132 5.91 5.58 5.31
C ALA A 132 5.80 4.12 5.81
N LEU A 133 4.57 3.66 5.92
CA LEU A 133 4.18 2.32 6.33
C LEU A 133 3.51 1.62 5.16
N SER A 134 3.84 0.37 4.91
CA SER A 134 3.15 -0.41 3.88
C SER A 134 2.95 -1.85 4.31
N TRP A 135 1.75 -2.38 4.08
CA TRP A 135 1.42 -3.78 4.24
C TRP A 135 1.07 -4.37 2.87
N TYR A 136 1.71 -5.46 2.49
CA TYR A 136 1.55 -6.10 1.19
C TYR A 136 0.84 -7.44 1.32
N ASN A 137 -0.14 -7.69 0.45
CA ASN A 137 -0.70 -9.01 0.26
C ASN A 137 0.19 -9.76 -0.72
N VAL A 138 1.22 -10.43 -0.21
CA VAL A 138 2.28 -11.06 -1.02
C VAL A 138 1.75 -12.24 -1.85
N GLY A 139 0.65 -12.85 -1.43
CA GLY A 139 0.02 -13.95 -2.16
C GLY A 139 -0.69 -13.43 -3.40
N ASP A 140 -1.74 -12.67 -3.16
CA ASP A 140 -2.67 -12.26 -4.20
C ASP A 140 -2.30 -10.93 -4.88
N GLY A 141 -1.36 -10.19 -4.30
CA GLY A 141 -0.96 -8.85 -4.74
C GLY A 141 -1.76 -7.75 -4.07
N GLY A 142 -1.30 -6.52 -4.27
CA GLY A 142 -1.86 -5.33 -3.65
C GLY A 142 -1.17 -4.92 -2.36
N PHE A 143 -1.48 -3.71 -1.92
CA PHE A 143 -0.92 -3.13 -0.71
C PHE A 143 -1.83 -2.06 -0.12
N VAL A 144 -1.65 -1.84 1.18
CA VAL A 144 -2.14 -0.67 1.90
C VAL A 144 -0.92 0.13 2.34
N SER A 145 -0.92 1.44 2.08
CA SER A 145 0.12 2.36 2.47
C SER A 145 -0.44 3.47 3.34
N VAL A 146 0.30 3.81 4.39
CA VAL A 146 0.04 4.96 5.24
C VAL A 146 1.28 5.85 5.24
N ILE A 147 1.10 7.13 4.95
CA ILE A 147 2.17 8.14 5.02
C ILE A 147 1.80 9.11 6.13
N ILE A 148 2.65 9.19 7.15
CA ILE A 148 2.50 10.14 8.26
C ILE A 148 3.54 11.22 8.03
N THR A 149 3.07 12.44 7.73
CA THR A 149 3.96 13.59 7.57
C THR A 149 4.17 14.29 8.90
N ALA A 150 5.42 14.64 9.20
CA ALA A 150 5.75 15.31 10.45
C ALA A 150 5.05 16.66 10.57
N ASN A 151 4.63 17.02 11.79
CA ASN A 151 4.24 18.38 12.08
C ASN A 151 5.51 19.22 12.20
N THR A 152 5.74 20.12 11.24
CA THR A 152 6.89 21.02 11.24
C THR A 152 6.39 22.44 11.48
N ALA A 153 7.28 23.34 11.92
CA ALA A 153 6.91 24.73 12.21
C ALA A 153 6.21 25.46 11.04
N THR A 154 6.36 24.95 9.81
CA THR A 154 5.80 25.53 8.58
C THR A 154 4.68 24.70 7.94
N ALA A 155 4.34 23.51 8.48
CA ALA A 155 3.32 22.65 7.87
C ALA A 155 2.60 21.77 8.90
N PHE A 156 1.28 21.69 8.77
CA PHE A 156 0.45 20.75 9.52
C PHE A 156 0.79 19.32 9.09
N GLY A 157 1.15 18.47 10.06
CA GLY A 157 1.34 17.04 9.80
C GLY A 157 0.01 16.37 9.40
N THR A 158 0.10 15.35 8.55
CA THR A 158 -1.06 14.60 8.04
C THR A 158 -0.86 13.10 8.15
N THR A 159 -1.96 12.36 8.10
CA THR A 159 -1.97 10.92 7.89
C THR A 159 -2.68 10.64 6.57
N GLY A 160 -1.93 10.27 5.54
CA GLY A 160 -2.45 9.82 4.26
C GLY A 160 -2.60 8.31 4.21
N ILE A 161 -3.68 7.78 3.65
CA ILE A 161 -3.86 6.35 3.37
C ILE A 161 -4.14 6.13 1.90
N HIS A 162 -3.51 5.12 1.29
CA HIS A 162 -3.66 4.73 -0.11
C HIS A 162 -3.66 3.20 -0.22
N TYR A 163 -4.42 2.62 -1.12
CA TYR A 163 -4.39 1.18 -1.32
C TYR A 163 -4.82 0.72 -2.72
N VAL A 164 -4.24 -0.40 -3.14
CA VAL A 164 -4.51 -1.05 -4.43
C VAL A 164 -4.68 -2.55 -4.20
N SER A 165 -5.65 -3.18 -4.87
CA SER A 165 -5.87 -4.63 -4.75
C SER A 165 -4.77 -5.49 -5.37
N GLY A 166 -3.96 -4.92 -6.25
CA GLY A 166 -3.17 -5.64 -7.24
C GLY A 166 -4.05 -6.29 -8.31
N CYS A 167 -3.43 -6.78 -9.38
CA CYS A 167 -4.16 -7.36 -10.49
C CYS A 167 -4.79 -8.71 -10.13
N ARG A 168 -6.13 -8.78 -10.17
CA ARG A 168 -6.94 -9.96 -9.80
C ARG A 168 -7.74 -10.52 -10.99
N PRO A 169 -8.01 -11.83 -11.03
CA PRO A 169 -9.03 -12.39 -11.92
C PRO A 169 -10.42 -11.88 -11.51
N THR A 170 -11.38 -12.02 -12.41
CA THR A 170 -12.80 -11.77 -12.13
C THR A 170 -13.55 -13.10 -12.16
N ASP A 171 -14.49 -13.30 -11.23
CA ASP A 171 -15.46 -14.41 -11.29
C ASP A 171 -16.77 -14.04 -11.97
N GLY A 172 -16.92 -12.78 -12.41
CA GLY A 172 -18.12 -12.27 -13.07
C GLY A 172 -19.32 -12.08 -12.14
N SER A 173 -19.16 -12.28 -10.82
CA SER A 173 -20.24 -12.04 -9.86
C SER A 173 -20.43 -10.55 -9.58
N THR A 174 -21.60 -10.19 -9.04
CA THR A 174 -21.86 -8.82 -8.58
C THR A 174 -21.17 -8.56 -7.25
N THR A 175 -20.63 -7.35 -7.09
CA THR A 175 -20.01 -6.93 -5.83
C THR A 175 -20.94 -6.01 -5.06
N PRO A 176 -20.96 -6.09 -3.72
CA PRO A 176 -21.53 -5.03 -2.91
C PRO A 176 -20.91 -3.68 -3.29
N PRO A 177 -21.67 -2.57 -3.25
CA PRO A 177 -21.05 -1.26 -3.38
C PRO A 177 -20.01 -1.09 -2.26
N PRO A 178 -18.85 -0.48 -2.54
CA PRO A 178 -17.90 -0.13 -1.48
C PRO A 178 -18.55 0.84 -0.50
N SER A 179 -17.95 0.99 0.69
CA SER A 179 -18.42 1.99 1.63
C SER A 179 -18.40 3.38 0.98
N PRO A 180 -19.31 4.30 1.36
CA PRO A 180 -19.30 5.66 0.85
C PRO A 180 -17.93 6.29 1.05
N VAL A 181 -17.34 6.75 -0.05
CA VAL A 181 -16.06 7.47 -0.01
C VAL A 181 -16.33 8.89 0.50
N PRO A 182 -15.46 9.46 1.36
CA PRO A 182 -15.55 10.86 1.72
C PRO A 182 -15.70 11.75 0.48
N THR A 183 -16.70 12.63 0.47
CA THR A 183 -16.97 13.55 -0.63
C THR A 183 -16.22 14.86 -0.50
N GLU A 184 -15.90 15.26 0.73
CA GLU A 184 -15.12 16.46 1.00
C GLU A 184 -13.67 16.25 0.58
N GLU A 185 -13.17 17.16 -0.26
CA GLU A 185 -11.80 17.15 -0.73
C GLU A 185 -10.86 17.68 0.36
N TRP A 186 -9.67 17.10 0.46
CA TRP A 186 -8.67 17.62 1.36
C TRP A 186 -8.12 18.95 0.82
N THR A 187 -8.18 19.98 1.65
CA THR A 187 -7.50 21.25 1.40
C THR A 187 -6.41 21.40 2.45
N ALA A 188 -5.20 21.75 2.00
CA ALA A 188 -4.13 22.12 2.91
C ALA A 188 -4.61 23.28 3.80
N PRO A 189 -4.44 23.21 5.13
CA PRO A 189 -4.70 24.36 5.96
C PRO A 189 -3.76 25.51 5.54
N GLU A 190 -4.25 26.74 5.63
CA GLU A 190 -3.49 27.93 5.27
C GLU A 190 -2.17 27.97 6.09
N PRO A 191 -1.01 28.28 5.46
CA PRO A 191 0.24 28.39 6.19
C PRO A 191 0.09 29.35 7.37
N LEU A 192 0.63 28.99 8.53
CA LEU A 192 0.69 29.93 9.65
C LEU A 192 1.45 31.17 9.19
N THR A 193 0.82 32.33 9.27
CA THR A 193 1.49 33.61 9.03
C THR A 193 2.62 33.74 10.05
N PRO A 194 3.87 34.02 9.63
CA PRO A 194 4.96 34.25 10.58
C PRO A 194 4.56 35.36 11.56
N GLY A 195 4.44 35.01 12.85
CA GLY A 195 4.05 35.93 13.92
C GLY A 195 2.68 35.66 14.56
N THR A 196 1.85 34.78 14.00
CA THR A 196 0.60 34.36 14.65
C THR A 196 0.88 33.14 15.51
N ALA A 197 0.83 33.29 16.84
CA ALA A 197 0.94 32.17 17.77
C ALA A 197 -0.12 31.10 17.44
N PRO A 198 0.19 29.80 17.57
CA PRO A 198 -0.82 28.76 17.42
C PRO A 198 -1.99 29.05 18.37
N PRO A 199 -3.25 28.86 17.97
CA PRO A 199 -4.36 28.99 18.91
C PRO A 199 -4.11 28.00 20.05
N SER A 200 -3.87 28.53 21.24
CA SER A 200 -3.69 27.75 22.46
C SER A 200 -4.84 26.76 22.57
N ALA A 201 -4.51 25.48 22.80
CA ALA A 201 -5.50 24.49 23.20
C ALA A 201 -6.24 25.06 24.41
N GLN A 202 -7.51 25.44 24.23
CA GLN A 202 -8.34 25.92 25.32
C GLN A 202 -8.53 24.76 26.30
N THR A 203 -7.80 24.81 27.41
CA THR A 203 -8.12 24.03 28.60
C THR A 203 -9.54 24.41 29.02
N PRO A 204 -10.45 23.46 29.32
CA PRO A 204 -11.78 23.81 29.80
C PRO A 204 -11.64 24.54 31.14
N THR A 205 -12.10 25.78 31.20
CA THR A 205 -12.22 26.53 32.46
C THR A 205 -13.31 25.87 33.29
N ASP A 206 -12.95 25.42 34.49
CA ASP A 206 -13.86 24.92 35.50
C ASP A 206 -15.01 25.91 35.74
N ALA A 207 -16.24 25.40 35.64
CA ALA A 207 -17.44 26.16 35.99
C ALA A 207 -17.49 26.32 37.51
N GLN A 208 -17.28 27.55 38.00
CA GLN A 208 -17.62 27.95 39.36
C GLN A 208 -19.15 27.97 39.53
N THR A 209 -19.65 27.20 40.50
CA THR A 209 -21.01 27.28 41.04
C THR A 209 -21.13 28.53 41.93
N PRO A 210 -22.17 29.37 41.79
CA PRO A 210 -22.47 30.41 42.77
C PRO A 210 -23.27 29.85 43.95
N SER A 211 -22.94 30.35 45.14
CA SER A 211 -23.54 30.08 46.45
C SER A 211 -25.03 30.41 46.55
#